data_AF-A0A436EFB8-F1
#
_entry.id   AF-A0A436EFB8-F1
#
_cell.length_a   1.000
_cell.length_b   1.000
_cell.length_c   1.000
_cell.angle_alpha   90.00
_cell.angle_beta   90.00
_cell.angle_gamma   90.00
#
_symmetry.space_group_name_H-M   'P 1'
#
loop_
_entity.id
_entity.type
_entity.pdbx_description
1 polymer ?
#
loop_
_entity_poly.entity_id
_entity_poly.type
_entity_poly.pdbx_seq_one_letter_code
_entity_poly.pdbx_strand_id
1 'polypeptide(L)'
;PYAWVFGELDGFSPTIVEVETEDGLISLGEAPTPAAAAIINDVLAPRLVGRDAFDIAGAEHVCLPFWTGVQSINDRTRIMAFGAIEMALWDLRGKAWNQPLYQLLGGAVRKDIPFTDYFSLRGDGPKVKGETTPEEVADYCVELHETHGTTFFEGKFSTEDPKVSLRMVELIRKKLGDDAMIRIDSNQAYSLSTARRLARPLEELGVRNWEDPVATIEEMRELRRHCSIPFSTHNID
;
A
#
# COMPACT_ATOMS: atom_id res chain seq x y z
N PRO A 1 6.48 -3.79 -16.91
CA PRO A 1 5.89 -2.63 -16.22
C PRO A 1 4.63 -3.06 -15.46
N TYR A 2 4.40 -2.57 -14.25
CA TYR A 2 3.21 -2.90 -13.45
C TYR A 2 2.03 -2.04 -13.88
N ALA A 3 0.93 -2.64 -14.38
CA ALA A 3 -0.24 -1.90 -14.83
C ALA A 3 -1.23 -1.66 -13.67
N TRP A 4 -1.83 -0.47 -13.66
CA TRP A 4 -2.86 -0.04 -12.72
C TRP A 4 -3.71 1.09 -13.33
N VAL A 5 -4.65 1.66 -12.58
CA VAL A 5 -5.63 2.62 -13.12
C VAL A 5 -5.01 3.86 -13.79
N PHE A 6 -3.81 4.29 -13.39
CA PHE A 6 -3.15 5.49 -13.93
C PHE A 6 -2.14 5.19 -15.06
N GLY A 7 -2.02 3.94 -15.51
CA GLY A 7 -1.11 3.53 -16.57
C GLY A 7 -0.16 2.42 -16.14
N GLU A 8 1.11 2.54 -16.53
CA GLU A 8 2.14 1.54 -16.22
C GLU A 8 3.29 2.16 -15.43
N LEU A 9 3.86 1.37 -14.51
CA LEU A 9 5.02 1.75 -13.70
C LEU A 9 6.19 0.81 -13.99
N ASP A 10 7.32 1.35 -14.44
CA ASP A 10 8.54 0.57 -14.69
C ASP A 10 9.27 0.17 -13.41
N GLY A 11 9.04 0.92 -12.33
CA GLY A 11 9.63 0.70 -11.03
C GLY A 11 9.27 1.81 -10.05
N PHE A 12 9.77 1.68 -8.82
CA PHE A 12 9.59 2.67 -7.76
C PHE A 12 10.96 3.22 -7.34
N SER A 13 11.01 4.52 -7.06
CA SER A 13 12.20 5.20 -6.55
C SER A 13 11.90 5.76 -5.17
N PRO A 14 12.30 5.08 -4.08
CA PRO A 14 12.10 5.59 -2.74
C PRO A 14 13.15 6.67 -2.38
N THR A 15 12.86 7.46 -1.34
CA THR A 15 13.84 8.28 -0.64
C THR A 15 14.26 7.57 0.64
N ILE A 16 15.55 7.32 0.82
CA ILE A 16 16.11 6.81 2.09
C ILE A 16 16.57 8.00 2.93
N VAL A 17 16.21 7.99 4.21
CA VAL A 17 16.56 9.03 5.19
C VAL A 17 17.51 8.43 6.21
N GLU A 18 18.59 9.16 6.49
CA GLU A 18 19.52 8.85 7.56
C GLU A 18 19.46 9.96 8.63
N VAL A 19 19.35 9.56 9.89
CA VAL A 19 19.47 10.46 11.04
C VAL A 19 20.66 10.02 11.88
N GLU A 20 21.61 10.94 12.05
CA GLU A 20 22.81 10.78 12.87
C GLU A 20 22.71 11.66 14.13
N THR A 21 23.00 11.08 15.29
CA THR A 21 23.06 11.78 16.57
C THR A 21 24.49 12.17 16.95
N GLU A 22 24.64 13.08 17.91
CA GLU A 22 25.95 13.55 18.38
C GLU A 22 26.83 12.45 19.01
N ASP A 23 26.22 11.39 19.53
CA ASP A 23 26.89 10.21 20.08
C ASP A 23 27.17 9.13 19.02
N GLY A 24 26.90 9.42 17.74
CA GLY A 24 27.26 8.59 16.60
C GLY A 24 26.28 7.46 16.28
N LEU A 25 25.07 7.46 16.85
CA LEU A 25 24.02 6.53 16.42
C LEU A 25 23.46 6.97 15.06
N ILE A 26 23.36 6.01 14.15
CA ILE A 26 22.81 6.20 12.81
C ILE A 26 21.53 5.38 12.69
N SER A 27 20.48 5.98 12.16
CA SER A 27 19.15 5.38 11.99
C SER A 27 18.55 5.66 10.62
N LEU A 28 17.64 4.79 10.18
CA LEU A 28 17.12 4.77 8.80
C LEU A 28 15.60 4.86 8.73
N GLY A 29 15.11 5.57 7.72
CA GLY A 29 13.71 5.59 7.33
C GLY A 29 13.53 5.69 5.82
N GLU A 30 12.30 5.55 5.35
CA GLU A 30 11.98 5.48 3.92
C GLU A 30 10.69 6.24 3.59
N ALA A 31 10.70 6.98 2.49
CA ALA A 31 9.50 7.54 1.86
C ALA A 31 9.30 6.96 0.45
N PRO A 32 8.05 6.75 0.00
CA PRO A 32 7.75 6.05 -1.25
C PRO A 32 7.98 6.87 -2.52
N THR A 33 8.48 8.11 -2.41
CA THR A 33 8.63 9.05 -3.51
C THR A 33 9.95 9.81 -3.45
N PRO A 34 10.61 10.08 -4.59
CA PRO A 34 11.82 10.90 -4.61
C PRO A 34 11.53 12.36 -4.23
N ALA A 35 10.28 12.81 -4.35
CA ALA A 35 9.87 14.16 -4.00
C ALA A 35 10.08 14.49 -2.50
N ALA A 36 10.16 13.45 -1.65
CA ALA A 36 10.42 13.62 -0.23
C ALA A 36 11.82 14.19 0.06
N ALA A 37 12.83 13.87 -0.76
CA ALA A 37 14.23 14.24 -0.49
C ALA A 37 14.44 15.76 -0.35
N ALA A 38 13.90 16.55 -1.27
CA ALA A 38 14.01 18.02 -1.22
C ALA A 38 13.24 18.59 -0.01
N ILE A 39 12.05 18.07 0.28
CA ILE A 39 11.27 18.49 1.45
C ILE A 39 12.02 18.20 2.75
N ILE A 40 12.63 17.02 2.86
CA ILE A 40 13.42 16.63 4.02
C ILE A 40 14.59 17.58 4.18
N ASN A 41 15.43 17.74 3.15
CA ASN A 41 16.66 18.53 3.25
C ASN A 41 16.42 20.02 3.41
N ASP A 42 15.49 20.59 2.64
CA ASP A 42 15.34 22.04 2.52
C ASP A 42 14.32 22.61 3.51
N VAL A 43 13.39 21.78 4.02
CA VAL A 43 12.26 22.25 4.83
C VAL A 43 12.25 21.65 6.23
N LEU A 44 12.39 20.32 6.35
CA LEU A 44 12.19 19.61 7.62
C LEU A 44 13.48 19.54 8.45
N ALA A 45 14.58 19.07 7.87
CA ALA A 45 15.88 18.91 8.55
C ALA A 45 16.38 20.19 9.23
N PRO A 46 16.30 21.41 8.63
CA PRO A 46 16.72 22.64 9.29
C PRO A 46 15.96 22.96 10.59
N ARG A 47 14.77 22.37 10.78
CA ARG A 47 13.96 22.53 12.00
C ARG A 47 14.31 21.49 13.06
N LEU A 48 14.94 20.38 12.67
CA LEU A 48 15.17 19.21 13.50
C LEU A 48 16.62 19.08 14.00
N VAL A 49 17.61 19.54 13.23
CA VAL A 49 19.02 19.49 13.63
C VAL A 49 19.21 20.20 14.99
N GLY A 50 19.86 19.49 15.92
CA GLY A 50 20.11 19.97 17.29
C GLY A 50 18.94 19.78 18.26
N ARG A 51 17.83 19.16 17.85
CA ARG A 51 16.74 18.77 18.75
C ARG A 51 16.98 17.39 19.34
N ASP A 52 16.28 17.11 20.45
CA ASP A 52 16.22 15.77 21.03
C ASP A 52 15.54 14.81 20.06
N ALA A 53 16.28 13.80 19.61
CA ALA A 53 15.80 12.79 18.67
C ALA A 53 14.76 11.83 19.31
N PHE A 54 14.60 11.83 20.63
CA PHE A 54 13.54 11.08 21.31
C PHE A 54 12.23 11.85 21.41
N ASP A 55 12.21 13.16 21.15
CA ASP A 55 11.01 14.00 21.13
C ASP A 55 10.32 13.98 19.74
N ILE A 56 9.78 12.81 19.38
CA ILE A 56 9.07 12.61 18.10
C ILE A 56 7.86 13.56 17.99
N ALA A 57 7.13 13.79 19.08
CA ALA A 57 5.98 14.69 19.08
C ALA A 57 6.41 16.15 18.85
N GLY A 58 7.50 16.59 19.46
CA GLY A 58 8.09 17.90 19.20
C GLY A 58 8.62 18.03 17.77
N ALA A 59 9.20 16.97 17.21
CA ALA A 59 9.61 16.91 15.81
C ALA A 59 8.40 17.07 14.87
N GLU A 60 7.32 16.32 15.12
CA GLU A 60 6.07 16.43 14.36
C GLU A 60 5.50 17.85 14.43
N HIS A 61 5.43 18.41 15.63
CA HIS A 61 4.87 19.74 15.86
C HIS A 61 5.57 20.85 15.06
N VAL A 62 6.89 20.77 14.86
CA VAL A 62 7.63 21.78 14.09
C VAL A 62 7.68 21.48 12.59
N CYS A 63 7.45 20.22 12.21
CA CYS A 63 7.52 19.76 10.84
C CYS A 63 6.17 19.74 10.13
N LEU A 64 5.07 19.51 10.83
CA LEU A 64 3.73 19.38 10.26
C LEU A 64 2.77 20.46 10.78
N PRO A 65 1.68 20.76 10.05
CA PRO A 65 0.63 21.64 10.54
C PRO A 65 -0.02 21.09 11.82
N PHE A 66 -0.33 21.99 12.76
CA PHE A 66 -1.01 21.63 14.01
C PHE A 66 -2.43 21.06 13.80
N TRP A 67 -3.12 21.49 12.75
CA TRP A 67 -4.45 21.00 12.40
C TRP A 67 -4.31 19.99 11.24
N THR A 68 -4.82 18.78 11.39
CA THR A 68 -4.69 17.72 10.38
C THR A 68 -5.93 17.53 9.51
N GLY A 69 -7.04 18.23 9.81
CA GLY A 69 -8.34 18.08 9.12
C GLY A 69 -8.76 19.24 8.22
N VAL A 70 -7.86 20.17 7.89
CA VAL A 70 -8.19 21.30 7.00
C VAL A 70 -7.64 21.00 5.60
N GLN A 71 -8.52 20.94 4.59
CA GLN A 71 -8.12 20.58 3.20
C GLN A 71 -6.99 21.45 2.64
N SER A 72 -6.87 22.72 3.06
CA SER A 72 -5.85 23.65 2.56
C SER A 72 -4.43 23.38 3.06
N ILE A 73 -4.22 22.39 3.93
CA ILE A 73 -2.91 22.05 4.53
C ILE A 73 -2.55 20.57 4.36
N ASN A 74 -3.30 19.84 3.53
CA ASN A 74 -3.07 18.42 3.25
C ASN A 74 -1.91 18.24 2.24
N ASP A 75 -0.70 18.64 2.63
CA ASP A 75 0.52 18.37 1.85
C ASP A 75 0.95 16.92 2.07
N ARG A 76 0.33 16.01 1.32
CA ARG A 76 0.60 14.56 1.37
C ARG A 76 2.10 14.26 1.21
N THR A 77 2.81 15.00 0.36
CA THR A 77 4.24 14.78 0.15
C THR A 77 5.05 15.12 1.39
N ARG A 78 4.70 16.22 2.07
CA ARG A 78 5.32 16.60 3.35
C ARG A 78 5.00 15.64 4.49
N ILE A 79 3.77 15.12 4.56
CA ILE A 79 3.39 14.09 5.53
C ILE A 79 4.21 12.82 5.30
N MET A 80 4.32 12.35 4.05
CA MET A 80 5.16 11.19 3.70
C MET A 80 6.64 11.42 4.01
N ALA A 81 7.15 12.63 3.73
CA ALA A 81 8.52 13.03 4.06
C ALA A 81 8.78 13.01 5.56
N PHE A 82 7.86 13.52 6.38
CA PHE A 82 7.97 13.43 7.83
C PHE A 82 7.83 11.99 8.32
N GLY A 83 6.96 11.16 7.73
CA GLY A 83 6.84 9.74 8.07
C GLY A 83 8.16 8.98 7.91
N ALA A 84 8.97 9.31 6.89
CA ALA A 84 10.32 8.73 6.75
C ALA A 84 11.27 9.17 7.88
N ILE A 85 11.20 10.43 8.31
CA ILE A 85 11.96 10.91 9.47
C ILE A 85 11.48 10.20 10.74
N GLU A 86 10.17 10.11 10.96
CA GLU A 86 9.58 9.44 12.13
C GLU A 86 10.02 7.98 12.20
N MET A 87 10.02 7.26 11.06
CA MET A 87 10.56 5.90 10.97
C MET A 87 12.02 5.83 11.44
N ALA A 88 12.87 6.76 11.00
CA ALA A 88 14.27 6.84 11.44
C ALA A 88 14.37 7.12 12.95
N LEU A 89 13.56 8.03 13.50
CA LEU A 89 13.55 8.31 14.94
C LEU A 89 13.11 7.10 15.78
N TRP A 90 12.20 6.26 15.26
CA TRP A 90 11.84 4.99 15.90
C TRP A 90 12.94 3.92 15.80
N ASP A 91 13.63 3.82 14.65
CA ASP A 91 14.81 2.96 14.49
C ASP A 91 15.93 3.38 15.46
N LEU A 92 16.17 4.69 15.59
CA LEU A 92 17.10 5.27 16.56
C LEU A 92 16.74 4.85 17.98
N ARG A 93 15.45 4.92 18.35
CA ARG A 93 14.97 4.48 19.66
C ARG A 93 15.22 2.98 19.90
N GLY A 94 15.03 2.14 18.89
CA GLY A 94 15.40 0.72 18.97
C GLY A 94 16.90 0.53 19.28
N LYS A 95 17.75 1.23 18.53
CA LYS A 95 19.21 1.17 18.66
C LYS A 95 19.71 1.70 20.00
N ALA A 96 19.24 2.87 20.44
CA ALA A 96 19.63 3.50 21.70
C ALA A 96 19.28 2.63 22.92
N TRP A 97 18.16 1.91 22.88
CA TRP A 97 17.78 0.97 23.94
C TRP A 97 18.29 -0.46 23.74
N ASN A 98 18.99 -0.74 22.64
CA ASN A 98 19.41 -2.07 22.24
C ASN A 98 18.25 -3.09 22.29
N GLN A 99 17.09 -2.69 21.76
CA GLN A 99 15.87 -3.51 21.68
C GLN A 99 15.32 -3.48 20.26
N PRO A 100 14.75 -4.59 19.77
CA PRO A 100 13.97 -4.54 18.54
C PRO A 100 12.71 -3.69 18.75
N LEU A 101 12.33 -2.91 17.74
CA LEU A 101 11.25 -1.91 17.84
C LEU A 101 9.93 -2.51 18.34
N TYR A 102 9.58 -3.74 17.94
CA TYR A 102 8.35 -4.40 18.40
C TYR A 102 8.29 -4.58 19.93
N GLN A 103 9.43 -4.69 20.63
CA GLN A 103 9.43 -4.77 22.10
C GLN A 103 9.12 -3.41 22.74
N LEU A 104 9.62 -2.33 22.14
CA LEU A 104 9.32 -0.97 22.57
C LEU A 104 7.85 -0.61 22.31
N LEU A 105 7.23 -1.24 21.30
CA LEU A 105 5.81 -1.10 20.96
C LEU A 105 4.88 -2.04 21.77
N GLY A 106 5.36 -2.61 22.87
CA GLY A 106 4.55 -3.44 23.78
C GLY A 106 4.68 -4.95 23.59
N GLY A 107 5.59 -5.40 22.72
CA GLY A 107 5.91 -6.80 22.52
C GLY A 107 5.12 -7.46 21.39
N ALA A 108 5.63 -8.61 20.93
CA ALA A 108 5.06 -9.33 19.80
C ALA A 108 3.90 -10.25 20.23
N VAL A 109 2.74 -10.10 19.60
CA VAL A 109 1.59 -11.02 19.72
C VAL A 109 1.61 -12.16 18.70
N ARG A 110 2.49 -12.05 17.68
CA ARG A 110 2.80 -13.08 16.67
C ARG A 110 4.24 -12.91 16.22
N LYS A 111 4.88 -13.99 15.80
CA LYS A 111 6.29 -13.97 15.32
C LYS A 111 6.41 -14.09 13.81
N ASP A 112 5.37 -14.62 13.18
CA ASP A 112 5.24 -14.74 11.73
C ASP A 112 4.07 -13.86 11.26
N ILE A 113 4.29 -13.10 10.18
CA ILE A 113 3.31 -12.19 9.60
C ILE A 113 3.03 -12.68 8.18
N PRO A 114 1.80 -13.14 7.86
CA PRO A 114 1.45 -13.50 6.50
C PRO A 114 1.43 -12.23 5.64
N PHE A 115 2.09 -12.28 4.49
CA PHE A 115 2.00 -11.27 3.45
C PHE A 115 1.02 -11.71 2.38
N THR A 116 0.62 -10.78 1.54
CA THR A 116 -0.24 -11.06 0.39
C THR A 116 0.55 -10.86 -0.88
N ASP A 117 0.42 -11.83 -1.78
CA ASP A 117 1.05 -11.77 -3.07
C ASP A 117 0.18 -10.98 -4.04
N TYR A 118 0.82 -10.03 -4.71
CA TYR A 118 0.16 -9.10 -5.61
C TYR A 118 0.11 -9.65 -7.04
N PHE A 119 -1.05 -9.54 -7.66
CA PHE A 119 -1.23 -9.84 -9.08
C PHE A 119 -1.79 -8.64 -9.85
N SER A 120 -1.36 -8.49 -11.10
CA SER A 120 -1.89 -7.51 -12.05
C SER A 120 -1.48 -7.94 -13.45
N LEU A 121 -2.07 -7.30 -14.47
CA LEU A 121 -1.47 -7.30 -15.78
C LEU A 121 -0.12 -6.58 -15.71
N ARG A 122 0.89 -7.14 -16.37
CA ARG A 122 2.21 -6.53 -16.49
C ARG A 122 2.65 -6.55 -17.94
N GLY A 123 3.08 -5.39 -18.44
CA GLY A 123 3.78 -5.30 -19.71
C GLY A 123 5.19 -5.90 -19.61
N ASP A 124 5.80 -6.18 -20.76
CA ASP A 124 7.17 -6.71 -20.83
C ASP A 124 8.18 -5.69 -20.30
N GLY A 125 8.92 -6.08 -19.27
CA GLY A 125 9.99 -5.28 -18.71
C GLY A 125 11.34 -5.56 -19.40
N PRO A 126 12.37 -4.73 -19.13
CA PRO A 126 13.70 -4.94 -19.70
C PRO A 126 14.36 -6.29 -19.37
N LYS A 127 13.93 -6.94 -18.27
CA LYS A 127 14.53 -8.17 -17.74
C LYS A 127 13.55 -9.33 -17.51
N VAL A 128 12.26 -9.06 -17.49
CA VAL A 128 11.22 -10.03 -17.10
C VAL A 128 10.03 -9.85 -18.04
N LYS A 129 9.54 -10.95 -18.62
CA LYS A 129 8.29 -10.98 -19.39
C LYS A 129 7.13 -10.77 -18.42
N GLY A 130 6.18 -9.92 -18.78
CA GLY A 130 5.00 -9.67 -17.95
C GLY A 130 3.84 -10.62 -18.27
N GLU A 131 2.84 -10.63 -17.40
CA GLU A 131 1.56 -11.32 -17.63
C GLU A 131 0.60 -10.35 -18.33
N THR A 132 0.45 -10.52 -19.64
CA THR A 132 -0.30 -9.59 -20.49
C THR A 132 -1.76 -10.02 -20.69
N THR A 133 -2.13 -11.20 -20.21
CA THR A 133 -3.46 -11.79 -20.33
C THR A 133 -3.97 -12.33 -19.00
N PRO A 134 -5.29 -12.45 -18.81
CA PRO A 134 -5.83 -13.07 -17.60
C PRO A 134 -5.36 -14.51 -17.34
N GLU A 135 -5.15 -15.29 -18.40
CA GLU A 135 -4.61 -16.64 -18.33
C GLU A 135 -3.19 -16.65 -17.75
N GLU A 136 -2.31 -15.79 -18.25
CA GLU A 136 -0.94 -15.63 -17.76
C GLU A 136 -0.91 -15.16 -16.29
N VAL A 137 -1.79 -14.22 -15.90
CA VAL A 137 -1.89 -13.77 -14.50
C VAL A 137 -2.31 -14.91 -13.57
N ALA A 138 -3.25 -15.75 -14.01
CA ALA A 138 -3.67 -16.89 -13.23
C ALA A 138 -2.61 -17.99 -13.15
N ASP A 139 -1.83 -18.21 -14.23
CA ASP A 139 -0.65 -19.11 -14.19
C ASP A 139 0.41 -18.59 -13.22
N TYR A 140 0.66 -17.27 -13.22
CA TYR A 140 1.58 -16.64 -12.28
C TYR A 140 1.14 -16.82 -10.82
N CYS A 141 -0.17 -16.70 -10.52
CA CYS A 141 -0.67 -16.98 -9.16
C CYS A 141 -0.46 -18.45 -8.74
N VAL A 142 -0.54 -19.39 -9.67
CA VAL A 142 -0.22 -20.81 -9.41
C VAL A 142 1.27 -20.97 -9.13
N GLU A 143 2.13 -20.34 -9.92
CA GLU A 143 3.59 -20.36 -9.70
C GLU A 143 3.96 -19.81 -8.32
N LEU A 144 3.34 -18.70 -7.90
CA LEU A 144 3.55 -18.13 -6.56
C LEU A 144 3.09 -19.10 -5.46
N HIS A 145 1.95 -19.76 -5.63
CA HIS A 145 1.48 -20.78 -4.71
C HIS A 145 2.46 -21.95 -4.61
N GLU A 146 2.92 -22.49 -5.73
CA GLU A 146 3.86 -23.62 -5.77
C GLU A 146 5.23 -23.26 -5.20
N THR A 147 5.69 -22.03 -5.44
CA THR A 147 7.03 -21.57 -5.04
C THR A 147 7.09 -21.12 -3.58
N HIS A 148 6.05 -20.44 -3.10
CA HIS A 148 6.04 -19.79 -1.78
C HIS A 148 5.01 -20.37 -0.81
N GLY A 149 4.12 -21.27 -1.27
CA GLY A 149 3.02 -21.80 -0.46
C GLY A 149 1.94 -20.76 -0.15
N THR A 150 1.92 -19.64 -0.88
CA THR A 150 1.01 -18.53 -0.61
C THR A 150 -0.43 -18.90 -0.94
N THR A 151 -1.36 -18.48 -0.09
CA THR A 151 -2.81 -18.64 -0.30
C THR A 151 -3.52 -17.29 -0.21
N PHE A 152 -2.78 -16.20 -0.07
CA PHE A 152 -3.30 -14.85 0.09
C PHE A 152 -2.90 -14.02 -1.13
N PHE A 153 -3.90 -13.61 -1.91
CA PHE A 153 -3.70 -12.85 -3.14
C PHE A 153 -4.45 -11.53 -3.11
N GLU A 154 -3.85 -10.50 -3.69
CA GLU A 154 -4.50 -9.22 -3.92
C GLU A 154 -4.21 -8.70 -5.32
N GLY A 155 -5.28 -8.39 -6.05
CA GLY A 155 -5.20 -8.07 -7.46
C GLY A 155 -5.53 -6.64 -7.78
N LYS A 156 -4.81 -6.02 -8.72
CA LYS A 156 -5.33 -4.81 -9.36
C LYS A 156 -6.52 -5.15 -10.24
N PHE A 157 -7.63 -4.49 -9.96
CA PHE A 157 -8.96 -4.76 -10.52
C PHE A 157 -9.53 -3.47 -11.08
N SER A 158 -8.86 -2.94 -12.11
CA SER A 158 -9.10 -1.59 -12.63
C SER A 158 -8.89 -1.50 -14.14
N THR A 159 -9.08 -2.59 -14.89
CA THR A 159 -8.94 -2.55 -16.37
C THR A 159 -10.05 -1.74 -17.01
N GLU A 160 -9.77 -1.16 -18.18
CA GLU A 160 -10.74 -0.35 -18.95
C GLU A 160 -12.02 -1.13 -19.25
N ASP A 161 -11.91 -2.38 -19.72
CA ASP A 161 -13.02 -3.34 -19.73
C ASP A 161 -13.00 -4.14 -18.42
N PRO A 162 -13.96 -3.95 -17.48
CA PRO A 162 -13.99 -4.68 -16.22
C PRO A 162 -14.10 -6.20 -16.38
N LYS A 163 -14.53 -6.69 -17.55
CA LYS A 163 -14.59 -8.13 -17.84
C LYS A 163 -13.21 -8.76 -17.85
N VAL A 164 -12.17 -8.01 -18.21
CA VAL A 164 -10.79 -8.50 -18.19
C VAL A 164 -10.36 -8.76 -16.75
N SER A 165 -10.55 -7.80 -15.85
CA SER A 165 -10.26 -8.02 -14.42
C SER A 165 -11.13 -9.13 -13.80
N LEU A 166 -12.43 -9.20 -14.15
CA LEU A 166 -13.29 -10.28 -13.68
C LEU A 166 -12.77 -11.65 -14.13
N ARG A 167 -12.33 -11.76 -15.39
CA ARG A 167 -11.76 -12.97 -15.95
C ARG A 167 -10.49 -13.42 -15.23
N MET A 168 -9.65 -12.49 -14.74
CA MET A 168 -8.48 -12.83 -13.92
C MET A 168 -8.92 -13.55 -12.64
N VAL A 169 -9.88 -12.98 -11.91
CA VAL A 169 -10.39 -13.54 -10.65
C VAL A 169 -11.05 -14.91 -10.88
N GLU A 170 -11.86 -15.04 -11.94
CA GLU A 170 -12.47 -16.33 -12.33
C GLU A 170 -11.42 -17.42 -12.55
N LEU A 171 -10.33 -17.10 -13.26
CA LEU A 171 -9.28 -18.05 -13.58
C LEU A 171 -8.44 -18.41 -12.36
N ILE A 172 -8.11 -17.45 -11.51
CA ILE A 172 -7.40 -17.68 -10.25
C ILE A 172 -8.23 -18.62 -9.36
N ARG A 173 -9.52 -18.31 -9.15
CA ARG A 173 -10.43 -19.17 -8.38
C ARG A 173 -10.53 -20.57 -8.99
N LYS A 174 -10.63 -20.68 -10.31
CA LYS A 174 -10.70 -21.98 -11.00
C LYS A 174 -9.45 -22.82 -10.80
N LYS A 175 -8.26 -22.21 -10.84
CA LYS A 175 -6.97 -22.94 -10.76
C LYS A 175 -6.58 -23.28 -9.33
N LEU A 176 -6.82 -22.38 -8.38
CA LEU A 176 -6.36 -22.52 -6.99
C LEU A 176 -7.46 -22.99 -6.01
N GLY A 177 -8.71 -23.09 -6.48
CA GLY A 177 -9.83 -23.55 -5.66
C GLY A 177 -10.19 -22.57 -4.54
N ASP A 178 -10.98 -23.04 -3.56
CA ASP A 178 -11.55 -22.20 -2.50
C ASP A 178 -10.52 -21.76 -1.43
N ASP A 179 -9.39 -22.46 -1.34
CA ASP A 179 -8.33 -22.16 -0.37
C ASP A 179 -7.58 -20.85 -0.70
N ALA A 180 -7.64 -20.37 -1.94
CA ALA A 180 -7.11 -19.06 -2.31
C ALA A 180 -8.01 -17.94 -1.74
N MET A 181 -7.48 -17.18 -0.79
CA MET A 181 -8.07 -15.91 -0.38
C MET A 181 -7.75 -14.85 -1.43
N ILE A 182 -8.78 -14.34 -2.10
CA ILE A 182 -8.63 -13.31 -3.14
C ILE A 182 -9.16 -11.99 -2.64
N ARG A 183 -8.33 -10.95 -2.69
CA ARG A 183 -8.69 -9.55 -2.50
C ARG A 183 -8.47 -8.81 -3.82
N ILE A 184 -9.15 -7.70 -3.99
CA ILE A 184 -9.01 -6.86 -5.19
C ILE A 184 -8.94 -5.39 -4.81
N ASP A 185 -8.22 -4.60 -5.59
CA ASP A 185 -8.10 -3.15 -5.46
C ASP A 185 -8.41 -2.49 -6.80
N SER A 186 -9.46 -1.68 -6.83
CA SER A 186 -9.89 -0.95 -8.02
C SER A 186 -9.30 0.46 -8.13
N ASN A 187 -8.59 0.95 -7.11
CA ASN A 187 -8.05 2.31 -7.06
C ASN A 187 -9.04 3.36 -7.58
N GLN A 188 -10.31 3.27 -7.14
CA GLN A 188 -11.40 4.18 -7.49
C GLN A 188 -11.83 4.18 -8.96
N ALA A 189 -11.39 3.20 -9.76
CA ALA A 189 -11.58 3.20 -11.22
C ALA A 189 -13.04 3.14 -11.69
N TYR A 190 -13.96 2.62 -10.88
CA TYR A 190 -15.31 2.33 -11.34
C TYR A 190 -16.36 3.31 -10.84
N SER A 191 -17.27 3.69 -11.74
CA SER A 191 -18.52 4.32 -11.34
C SER A 191 -19.34 3.39 -10.42
N LEU A 192 -20.16 3.97 -9.56
CA LEU A 192 -21.13 3.22 -8.74
C LEU A 192 -21.97 2.23 -9.56
N SER A 193 -22.38 2.61 -10.77
CA SER A 193 -23.17 1.74 -11.64
C SER A 193 -22.39 0.50 -12.12
N THR A 194 -21.10 0.68 -12.44
CA THR A 194 -20.21 -0.40 -12.86
C THR A 194 -19.92 -1.32 -11.69
N ALA A 195 -19.55 -0.77 -10.53
CA ALA A 195 -19.28 -1.54 -9.33
C ALA A 195 -20.51 -2.38 -8.90
N ARG A 196 -21.73 -1.83 -8.98
CA ARG A 196 -22.97 -2.58 -8.72
C ARG A 196 -23.16 -3.80 -9.62
N ARG A 197 -22.77 -3.71 -10.90
CA ARG A 197 -22.85 -4.85 -11.83
C ARG A 197 -21.81 -5.93 -11.52
N LEU A 198 -20.67 -5.53 -10.96
CA LEU A 198 -19.56 -6.42 -10.62
C LEU A 198 -19.71 -7.07 -9.24
N ALA A 199 -20.50 -6.48 -8.33
CA ALA A 199 -20.68 -6.98 -6.97
C ALA A 199 -21.07 -8.47 -6.93
N ARG A 200 -22.18 -8.85 -7.58
CA ARG A 200 -22.67 -10.23 -7.57
C ARG A 200 -21.67 -11.26 -8.12
N PRO A 201 -21.09 -11.11 -9.33
CA PRO A 201 -20.13 -12.09 -9.81
C PRO A 201 -18.88 -12.18 -8.92
N LEU A 202 -18.43 -11.08 -8.31
CA LEU A 202 -17.31 -11.11 -7.35
C LEU A 202 -17.67 -11.82 -6.05
N GLU A 203 -18.92 -11.71 -5.57
CA GLU A 203 -19.43 -12.47 -4.43
C GLU A 203 -19.47 -13.97 -4.72
N GLU A 204 -19.97 -14.35 -5.90
CA GLU A 204 -20.02 -15.75 -6.35
C GLU A 204 -18.62 -16.37 -6.49
N LEU A 205 -17.59 -15.55 -6.76
CA LEU A 205 -16.18 -15.94 -6.78
C LEU A 205 -15.50 -15.95 -5.40
N GLY A 206 -16.24 -15.59 -4.34
CA GLY A 206 -15.71 -15.59 -2.98
C GLY A 206 -14.62 -14.55 -2.74
N VAL A 207 -14.69 -13.39 -3.40
CA VAL A 207 -13.77 -12.27 -3.14
C VAL A 207 -13.93 -11.81 -1.69
N ARG A 208 -12.80 -11.75 -0.96
CA ARG A 208 -12.79 -11.53 0.49
C ARG A 208 -12.81 -10.05 0.88
N ASN A 209 -12.24 -9.20 0.04
CA ASN A 209 -12.17 -7.75 0.24
C ASN A 209 -12.12 -7.05 -1.11
N TRP A 210 -12.83 -5.92 -1.21
CA TRP A 210 -12.76 -5.03 -2.37
C TRP A 210 -12.33 -3.63 -1.92
N GLU A 211 -11.08 -3.30 -2.23
CA GLU A 211 -10.46 -2.01 -1.93
C GLU A 211 -10.81 -0.97 -2.98
N ASP A 212 -11.16 0.23 -2.51
CA ASP A 212 -11.47 1.42 -3.33
C ASP A 212 -12.34 1.10 -4.58
N PRO A 213 -13.51 0.45 -4.43
CA PRO A 213 -14.35 0.01 -5.55
C PRO A 213 -14.92 1.16 -6.39
N VAL A 214 -15.07 2.34 -5.77
CA VAL A 214 -15.68 3.57 -6.31
C VAL A 214 -14.95 4.78 -5.70
N ALA A 215 -15.23 5.99 -6.18
CA ALA A 215 -14.40 7.15 -5.90
C ALA A 215 -14.59 7.76 -4.50
N THR A 216 -15.80 7.68 -3.93
CA THR A 216 -16.08 8.36 -2.65
C THR A 216 -16.63 7.42 -1.58
N ILE A 217 -16.50 7.84 -0.33
CA ILE A 217 -17.08 7.15 0.83
C ILE A 217 -18.61 7.08 0.70
N GLU A 218 -19.29 8.11 0.19
CA GLU A 218 -20.73 8.09 -0.06
C GLU A 218 -21.11 7.05 -1.11
N GLU A 219 -20.35 6.96 -2.20
CA GLU A 219 -20.59 5.92 -3.21
C GLU A 219 -20.34 4.52 -2.64
N MET A 220 -19.28 4.34 -1.83
CA MET A 220 -19.03 3.07 -1.12
C MET A 220 -20.19 2.72 -0.19
N ARG A 221 -20.73 3.70 0.53
CA ARG A 221 -21.93 3.52 1.39
C ARG A 221 -23.14 3.08 0.57
N GLU A 222 -23.39 3.69 -0.59
CA GLU A 222 -24.49 3.30 -1.46
C GLU A 222 -24.27 1.92 -2.12
N LEU A 223 -23.03 1.58 -2.46
CA LEU A 223 -22.66 0.26 -3.00
C LEU A 223 -22.82 -0.84 -1.95
N ARG A 224 -22.49 -0.55 -0.69
CA ARG A 224 -22.56 -1.51 0.43
C ARG A 224 -23.97 -2.08 0.63
N ARG A 225 -25.01 -1.36 0.21
CA ARG A 225 -26.41 -1.82 0.23
C ARG A 225 -26.70 -2.97 -0.74
N HIS A 226 -25.79 -3.23 -1.67
CA HIS A 226 -25.93 -4.19 -2.77
C HIS A 226 -24.77 -5.18 -2.87
N CYS A 227 -23.82 -5.14 -1.94
CA CYS A 227 -22.61 -5.94 -1.96
C CYS A 227 -22.25 -6.35 -0.53
N SER A 228 -22.14 -7.65 -0.31
CA SER A 228 -21.78 -8.30 0.96
C SER A 228 -20.27 -8.32 1.21
N ILE A 229 -19.45 -8.19 0.16
CA ILE A 229 -17.99 -8.10 0.25
C ILE A 229 -17.60 -6.91 1.16
N PRO A 230 -16.71 -7.11 2.15
CA PRO A 230 -16.10 -6.02 2.90
C PRO A 230 -15.32 -5.06 2.01
N PHE A 231 -15.36 -3.76 2.33
CA PHE A 231 -14.58 -2.75 1.63
C PHE A 231 -13.42 -2.26 2.51
N SER A 232 -12.29 -1.95 1.86
CA SER A 232 -11.18 -1.17 2.41
C SER A 232 -10.95 0.07 1.56
N THR A 233 -10.20 1.02 2.09
CA THR A 233 -9.73 2.18 1.35
C THR A 233 -8.39 2.63 1.90
N HIS A 234 -7.49 3.07 1.02
CA HIS A 234 -6.26 3.78 1.38
C HIS A 234 -6.38 5.30 1.18
N ASN A 235 -7.60 5.79 0.96
CA ASN A 235 -7.93 7.20 0.85
C ASN A 235 -8.62 7.66 2.13
N ILE A 236 -8.22 8.83 2.62
CA ILE A 236 -8.71 9.42 3.87
C ILE A 236 -9.85 10.42 3.64
N ASP A 237 -10.22 10.65 2.37
CA ASP A 237 -11.26 11.59 1.90
C ASP A 237 -12.23 10.90 0.93
#